data_AF-A0A3B8U7K8-F1
#
_entry.id   AF-A0A3B8U7K8-F1
#
_cell.length_a   1.000
_cell.length_b   1.000
_cell.length_c   1.000
_cell.angle_alpha   90.00
_cell.angle_beta   90.00
_cell.angle_gamma   90.00
#
_symmetry.space_group_name_H-M   'P 1'
#
loop_
_entity.id
_entity.type
_entity.pdbx_description
1 polymer ?
#
loop_
_entity_poly.entity_id
_entity_poly.type
_entity_poly.pdbx_seq_one_letter_code
_entity_poly.pdbx_strand_id
1 'polypeptide(L)'
;KEKVIRETVEVFFKKRLPKLSLIDLDIVGQSHFEMKVAVKQSDDPEKTEQLLEQAEKDLADLFLDRFGYKRSFVLSIDASKLGVS
;
A
#
# COMPACT_ATOMS: atom_id res chain seq x y z
N LYS A 1 15.41 2.01 9.25
CA LYS A 1 15.12 1.51 7.89
C LYS A 1 13.62 1.61 7.59
N GLU A 2 12.76 1.13 8.50
CA GLU A 2 11.30 1.24 8.38
C GLU A 2 10.78 2.66 8.15
N LYS A 3 11.30 3.67 8.87
CA LYS A 3 10.89 5.08 8.70
C LYS A 3 11.04 5.59 7.25
N VAL A 4 12.13 5.22 6.57
CA VAL A 4 12.40 5.60 5.17
C VAL A 4 11.45 4.88 4.23
N ILE A 5 11.20 3.59 4.48
CA ILE A 5 10.22 2.80 3.74
C ILE A 5 8.84 3.43 3.86
N ARG A 6 8.38 3.72 5.09
CA ARG A 6 7.10 4.34 5.35
C ARG A 6 6.94 5.67 4.62
N GLU A 7 7.93 6.55 4.74
CA GLU A 7 7.92 7.85 4.06
C GLU A 7 7.90 7.70 2.53
N THR A 8 8.68 6.76 1.98
CA THR A 8 8.71 6.46 0.55
C THR A 8 7.34 6.01 0.04
N VAL A 9 6.68 5.11 0.78
CA VAL A 9 5.35 4.62 0.43
C VAL A 9 4.29 5.72 0.59
N GLU A 10 4.36 6.53 1.65
CA GLU A 10 3.44 7.65 1.84
C GLU A 10 3.54 8.67 0.70
N VAL A 11 4.76 9.03 0.28
CA VAL A 11 4.98 9.92 -0.85
C VAL A 11 4.49 9.28 -2.15
N PHE A 12 4.72 7.98 -2.32
CA PHE A 12 4.22 7.24 -3.47
C PHE A 12 2.69 7.27 -3.55
N PHE A 13 1.98 6.94 -2.47
CA PHE A 13 0.52 7.01 -2.46
C PHE A 13 0.02 8.43 -2.70
N LYS A 14 0.61 9.45 -2.06
CA LYS A 14 0.21 10.85 -2.31
C LYS A 14 0.37 11.28 -3.77
N LYS A 15 1.37 10.77 -4.49
CA LYS A 15 1.66 11.15 -5.89
C LYS A 15 0.97 10.28 -6.94
N ARG A 16 1.02 8.96 -6.79
CA ARG A 16 0.55 7.97 -7.78
C ARG A 16 -0.87 7.49 -7.50
N LEU A 17 -1.21 7.29 -6.22
CA LEU A 17 -2.47 6.68 -5.81
C LEU A 17 -3.14 7.50 -4.69
N PRO A 18 -3.57 8.75 -4.97
CA PRO A 18 -4.11 9.65 -3.94
C PRO A 18 -5.42 9.16 -3.31
N LYS A 19 -6.04 8.14 -3.92
CA LYS A 19 -7.20 7.42 -3.36
C LYS A 19 -6.83 6.49 -2.21
N LEU A 20 -5.58 6.04 -2.15
CA LEU A 20 -5.06 5.26 -1.03
C LEU A 20 -4.36 6.17 -0.03
N SER A 21 -4.47 5.79 1.24
CA SER A 21 -3.70 6.40 2.31
C SER A 21 -3.12 5.30 3.17
N LEU A 22 -1.80 5.33 3.40
CA LEU A 22 -1.15 4.39 4.29
C LEU A 22 -1.64 4.62 5.72
N ILE A 23 -2.20 3.57 6.33
CA ILE A 23 -2.60 3.54 7.73
C ILE A 23 -1.49 2.91 8.55
N ASP A 24 -1.08 1.72 8.13
CA ASP A 24 -0.10 0.91 8.86
C ASP A 24 0.82 0.17 7.89
N LEU A 25 2.05 -0.06 8.33
CA LEU A 25 3.06 -0.80 7.58
C LEU A 25 3.80 -1.68 8.58
N ASP A 26 3.68 -2.98 8.38
CA ASP A 26 4.39 -3.99 9.14
C ASP A 26 5.38 -4.75 8.24
N ILE A 27 6.54 -5.05 8.80
CA ILE A 27 7.59 -5.78 8.10
C ILE A 27 7.57 -7.22 8.63
N VAL A 28 6.84 -8.09 7.92
CA VAL A 28 6.74 -9.51 8.29
C VAL A 28 8.04 -10.23 7.94
N GLY A 29 8.95 -10.21 8.91
CA GLY A 29 10.27 -10.80 8.81
C GLY A 29 11.15 -10.15 7.73
N GLN A 30 11.86 -10.96 6.94
CA GLN A 30 12.66 -10.50 5.81
C GLN A 30 12.08 -10.90 4.44
N SER A 31 10.82 -11.35 4.39
CA SER A 31 10.22 -11.87 3.15
C SER A 31 9.26 -10.90 2.48
N HIS A 32 8.35 -10.26 3.22
CA HIS A 32 7.33 -9.39 2.64
C HIS A 32 6.97 -8.22 3.57
N PHE A 33 6.21 -7.27 3.03
CA PHE A 33 5.66 -6.12 3.75
C PHE A 33 4.14 -6.24 3.77
N GLU A 34 3.55 -6.20 4.96
CA GLU A 34 2.10 -6.10 5.12
C GLU A 34 1.73 -4.64 5.33
N MET A 35 0.71 -4.18 4.62
CA MET A 35 0.35 -2.77 4.59
C MET A 35 -1.15 -2.62 4.73
N LYS A 36 -1.59 -1.82 5.70
CA LYS A 36 -2.99 -1.41 5.82
C LYS A 36 -3.17 -0.06 5.16
N VAL A 37 -4.10 0.00 4.22
CA VAL A 37 -4.45 1.23 3.51
C VAL A 37 -5.91 1.58 3.71
N ALA A 38 -6.20 2.87 3.78
CA ALA A 38 -7.56 3.38 3.69
C ALA A 38 -7.84 3.81 2.26
N VAL A 39 -8.98 3.39 1.73
CA VAL A 39 -9.46 3.77 0.40
C VAL A 39 -10.48 4.89 0.56
N LYS A 40 -10.21 6.07 -0.01
CA LYS A 40 -11.15 7.18 -0.03
C LYS A 40 -12.23 6.90 -1.08
N GLN A 41 -13.35 6.31 -0.64
CA GLN A 41 -14.56 6.03 -1.42
C GLN A 41 -14.31 5.24 -2.70
N SER A 42 -14.46 3.93 -2.60
CA SER A 42 -14.77 3.08 -3.75
C SER A 42 -16.15 2.47 -3.53
N ASP A 43 -17.12 2.84 -4.35
CA ASP A 43 -18.45 2.20 -4.41
C ASP A 43 -18.37 0.75 -4.93
N ASP A 44 -17.30 0.42 -5.66
CA ASP A 44 -17.11 -0.89 -6.29
C ASP A 44 -15.97 -1.69 -5.62
N PRO A 45 -16.24 -2.89 -5.08
CA PRO A 45 -15.21 -3.77 -4.53
C PRO A 45 -14.20 -4.22 -5.60
N GLU A 46 -14.66 -4.53 -6.82
CA GLU A 46 -13.79 -4.97 -7.92
C GLU A 46 -12.76 -3.91 -8.32
N LYS A 47 -13.17 -2.62 -8.37
CA LYS A 47 -12.24 -1.52 -8.65
C LYS A 47 -11.23 -1.35 -7.52
N THR A 48 -11.62 -1.70 -6.30
CA THR A 48 -10.73 -1.60 -5.15
C THR A 48 -9.69 -2.69 -5.19
N GLU A 49 -10.07 -3.94 -5.47
CA GLU A 49 -9.14 -5.05 -5.66
C GLU A 49 -8.12 -4.75 -6.78
N GLN A 50 -8.58 -4.26 -7.94
CA GLN A 50 -7.68 -3.84 -9.02
C GLN A 50 -6.73 -2.72 -8.59
N LEU A 51 -7.20 -1.79 -7.78
CA LEU A 51 -6.39 -0.67 -7.30
C LEU A 51 -5.33 -1.12 -6.29
N LEU A 52 -5.65 -2.09 -5.43
CA LEU A 52 -4.70 -2.72 -4.51
C LEU A 52 -3.66 -3.53 -5.27
N GLU A 53 -4.07 -4.37 -6.24
CA GLU A 53 -3.14 -5.18 -7.03
C GLU A 53 -2.17 -4.29 -7.84
N GLN A 54 -2.68 -3.20 -8.41
CA GLN A 54 -1.86 -2.21 -9.10
C GLN A 54 -0.88 -1.55 -8.12
N ALA A 55 -1.34 -1.18 -6.93
CA ALA A 55 -0.50 -0.58 -5.89
C ALA A 55 0.63 -1.51 -5.44
N GLU A 56 0.34 -2.80 -5.25
CA GLU A 56 1.33 -3.82 -4.90
C GLU A 56 2.41 -3.95 -5.98
N LYS A 57 2.02 -3.96 -7.25
CA LYS A 57 2.94 -3.99 -8.39
C LYS A 57 3.81 -2.73 -8.47
N ASP A 58 3.20 -1.55 -8.40
CA ASP A 58 3.96 -0.29 -8.43
C ASP A 58 4.90 -0.16 -7.22
N LEU A 59 4.52 -0.64 -6.04
CA LEU A 59 5.39 -0.66 -4.86
C LEU A 59 6.57 -1.62 -5.04
N ALA A 60 6.34 -2.80 -5.61
CA ALA A 60 7.41 -3.73 -5.93
C ALA A 60 8.42 -3.13 -6.93
N ASP A 61 7.92 -2.39 -7.92
CA ASP A 61 8.76 -1.69 -8.89
C ASP A 61 9.52 -0.51 -8.26
N LEU A 62 8.83 0.30 -7.45
CA LEU A 62 9.44 1.40 -6.70
C LEU A 62 10.57 0.92 -5.80
N PHE A 63 10.40 -0.22 -5.13
CA PHE A 63 11.44 -0.76 -4.24
C PHE A 63 12.61 -1.36 -5.02
N LEU A 64 12.33 -1.97 -6.18
CA LEU A 64 13.38 -2.44 -7.06
C LEU A 64 14.21 -1.26 -7.58
N ASP A 65 13.57 -0.18 -8.00
CA ASP A 65 14.23 1.04 -8.48
C ASP A 65 15.00 1.78 -7.37
N ARG A 66 14.36 1.99 -6.21
CA ARG A 66 14.94 2.78 -5.11
C ARG A 66 15.95 2.03 -4.26
N PHE A 67 15.72 0.74 -4.01
CA PHE A 67 16.53 -0.03 -3.07
C PHE A 67 17.27 -1.20 -3.73
N GLY A 68 17.03 -1.48 -5.02
CA GLY A 68 17.73 -2.55 -5.75
C GLY A 68 17.25 -3.96 -5.42
N TYR A 69 16.11 -4.11 -4.73
CA TYR A 69 15.55 -5.42 -4.40
C TYR A 69 14.03 -5.46 -4.59
N LYS A 70 13.53 -6.63 -5.02
CA LYS A 70 12.10 -6.89 -5.13
C LYS A 70 11.60 -7.59 -3.87
N ARG A 71 10.53 -7.06 -3.28
CA ARG A 71 9.81 -7.68 -2.15
C ARG A 71 8.34 -7.83 -2.50
N SER A 72 7.69 -8.80 -1.89
CA SER A 72 6.24 -8.92 -1.95
C SER A 72 5.62 -7.90 -1.02
N PHE A 73 4.59 -7.22 -1.52
CA PHE A 73 3.75 -6.31 -0.76
C PHE A 73 2.38 -6.96 -0.69
N VAL A 74 1.79 -6.97 0.50
CA VAL A 74 0.43 -7.43 0.75
C VAL A 74 -0.34 -6.23 1.26
N LEU A 75 -1.25 -5.69 0.43
CA LEU A 75 -2.07 -4.55 0.80
C LEU A 75 -3.45 -5.03 1.25
N SER A 76 -3.86 -4.60 2.44
CA SER A 76 -5.18 -4.85 3.01
C SER A 76 -5.90 -3.53 3.27
N ILE A 77 -7.21 -3.51 3.04
CA ILE A 77 -8.02 -2.35 3.39
C ILE A 77 -8.29 -2.38 4.89
N ASP A 78 -8.09 -1.24 5.55
CA ASP A 78 -8.59 -1.06 6.90
C ASP A 78 -10.13 -0.95 6.88
N ALA A 79 -10.80 -2.09 7.06
CA ALA A 79 -12.26 -2.18 7.08
C ALA A 79 -12.90 -1.39 8.23
N SER A 80 -12.12 -1.01 9.26
CA SER A 80 -12.59 -0.17 10.37
C SER A 80 -12.87 1.29 9.95
N LYS A 81 -12.41 1.71 8.77
CA LYS A 81 -12.68 3.05 8.18
C LYS A 81 -13.70 3.03 7.04
N LEU A 82 -14.14 1.86 6.59
CA LEU A 82 -15.32 1.72 5.74
C LEU A 82 -16.54 1.88 6.65
N GLY A 83 -17.02 3.12 6.79
CA GLY A 83 -18.07 3.49 7.74
C GLY A 83 -19.35 2.68 7.58
N VAL A 84 -19.44 1.57 8.33
CA VAL A 84 -20.70 0.96 8.75
C VAL A 84 -21.01 1.50 10.15
N SER A 85 -21.79 2.57 10.19
CA SER A 85 -22.58 3.00 11.35
C SER A 85 -23.94 3.46 10.85
#